data_AF-A0AAJ6MNQ4-F1
#
_entry.id   AF-A0AAJ6MNQ4-F1
#
_cell.length_a   1.000
_cell.length_b   1.000
_cell.length_c   1.000
_cell.angle_alpha   90.00
_cell.angle_beta   90.00
_cell.angle_gamma   90.00
#
_symmetry.space_group_name_H-M   'P 1'
#
loop_
_entity.id
_entity.type
_entity.pdbx_description
1 polymer ?
#
loop_
_entity_poly.entity_id
_entity_poly.type
_entity_poly.pdbx_seq_one_letter_code
_entity_poly.pdbx_strand_id
1 'polypeptide(L)'
;MLLVFSRNFAMRQAIKTLNSANREIFYFDNRLEFLVSATILDKSYILIDTIGESSENIRWLYYRLAARGLMRLTYFIAPENNAENGFLKFFRLVTTLKDLKQLCERASKHRANENPCVLKDVLYQRLSTRLSDDHLNFLLKIYDKSTSQCRIKNKYEINKNYYVRSRLALGNGLEMKQLILLLSSQSLRCS
;
A
#
# COMPACT_ATOMS: atom_id res chain seq x y z
N MET A 1 3.60 3.23 -10.43
CA MET A 1 3.49 3.62 -9.01
C MET A 1 4.37 2.76 -8.10
N LEU A 2 4.95 3.36 -7.06
CA LEU A 2 5.75 2.70 -6.02
C LEU A 2 5.15 2.98 -4.63
N LEU A 3 4.95 1.94 -3.83
CA LEU A 3 4.56 2.04 -2.42
C LEU A 3 5.78 1.74 -1.54
N VAL A 4 6.11 2.63 -0.61
CA VAL A 4 7.31 2.55 0.22
C VAL A 4 6.92 2.48 1.69
N PHE A 5 7.25 1.37 2.36
CA PHE A 5 7.18 1.26 3.82
C PHE A 5 8.56 1.53 4.40
N SER A 6 8.71 2.66 5.09
CA SER A 6 9.96 3.08 5.71
C SER A 6 9.67 4.21 6.68
N ARG A 7 10.11 4.12 7.94
CA ARG A 7 10.16 5.25 8.88
C ARG A 7 11.46 6.05 8.79
N ASN A 8 12.45 5.55 8.06
CA ASN A 8 13.77 6.18 7.96
C ASN A 8 13.73 7.41 7.04
N PHE A 9 13.91 8.59 7.62
CA PHE A 9 13.91 9.85 6.88
C PHE A 9 14.98 9.88 5.78
N ALA A 10 16.21 9.44 6.07
CA ALA A 10 17.30 9.43 5.09
C ALA A 10 16.97 8.54 3.89
N MET A 11 16.34 7.38 4.14
CA MET A 11 15.90 6.49 3.07
C MET A 11 14.80 7.12 2.22
N ARG A 12 13.80 7.74 2.85
CA ARG A 12 12.75 8.47 2.13
C ARG A 12 13.34 9.57 1.26
N GLN A 13 14.30 10.34 1.76
CA GLN A 13 14.97 11.39 0.99
C GLN A 13 15.81 10.84 -0.16
N ALA A 14 16.57 9.76 0.05
CA ALA A 14 17.33 9.11 -1.02
C ALA A 14 16.41 8.68 -2.18
N ILE A 15 15.27 8.07 -1.87
CA ILE A 15 14.26 7.69 -2.86
C ILE A 15 13.69 8.92 -3.59
N LYS A 16 13.40 10.01 -2.86
CA LYS A 16 12.92 11.27 -3.46
C LYS A 16 13.95 11.85 -4.43
N THR A 17 15.22 11.93 -4.05
CA THR A 17 16.29 12.48 -4.89
C THR A 17 16.53 11.66 -6.16
N LEU A 18 16.42 10.32 -6.07
CA LEU A 18 16.53 9.44 -7.24
C LEU A 18 15.30 9.52 -8.17
N ASN A 19 14.18 9.99 -7.64
CA ASN A 19 12.94 10.17 -8.38
C ASN A 19 12.92 11.53 -9.11
N SER A 20 13.68 11.63 -10.21
CA SER A 20 13.85 12.86 -10.98
C SER A 20 12.62 13.35 -11.76
N ALA A 21 11.45 12.68 -11.69
CA ALA A 21 10.35 12.95 -12.61
C ALA A 21 8.96 12.70 -12.01
N ASN A 22 8.51 13.47 -11.00
CA ASN A 22 7.11 13.52 -10.52
C ASN A 22 6.39 12.15 -10.48
N ARG A 23 7.09 11.09 -10.05
CA ARG A 23 6.54 9.73 -10.03
C ARG A 23 5.67 9.56 -8.80
N GLU A 24 4.55 8.86 -8.94
CA GLU A 24 3.68 8.47 -7.84
C GLU A 24 4.41 7.49 -6.91
N ILE A 25 5.04 8.06 -5.87
CA ILE A 25 5.61 7.34 -4.75
C ILE A 25 4.81 7.69 -3.51
N PHE A 26 4.22 6.68 -2.89
CA PHE A 26 3.49 6.83 -1.63
C PHE A 26 4.31 6.24 -0.48
N TYR A 27 4.57 7.05 0.53
CA TYR A 27 5.34 6.66 1.71
C TYR A 27 4.41 6.34 2.87
N PHE A 28 4.75 5.29 3.62
CA PHE A 28 3.99 4.82 4.76
C PHE A 28 4.93 4.53 5.94
N ASP A 29 4.51 4.91 7.14
CA ASP A 29 5.10 4.54 8.44
C ASP A 29 4.15 3.66 9.28
N ASN A 30 2.88 3.59 8.90
CA ASN A 30 1.89 2.70 9.48
C ASN A 30 1.76 1.41 8.65
N ARG A 31 2.04 0.27 9.27
CA ARG A 31 2.02 -1.05 8.60
C ARG A 31 0.63 -1.45 8.08
N LEU A 32 -0.44 -1.02 8.76
CA LEU A 32 -1.82 -1.33 8.38
C LEU A 32 -2.26 -0.49 7.18
N GLU A 33 -1.96 0.80 7.18
CA GLU A 33 -2.19 1.70 6.04
C GLU A 33 -1.48 1.23 4.79
N PHE A 34 -0.20 0.87 4.95
CA PHE A 34 0.60 0.32 3.87
C PHE A 34 0.00 -0.97 3.32
N LEU A 35 -0.33 -1.93 4.18
CA LEU A 35 -0.88 -3.22 3.74
C LEU A 35 -2.19 -3.04 2.99
N VAL A 36 -3.10 -2.21 3.52
CA VAL A 36 -4.39 -1.94 2.89
C VAL A 36 -4.19 -1.26 1.54
N SER A 37 -3.32 -0.25 1.47
CA SER A 37 -3.00 0.43 0.21
C SER A 37 -2.40 -0.54 -0.82
N ALA A 38 -1.44 -1.38 -0.43
CA ALA A 38 -0.86 -2.41 -1.30
C ALA A 38 -1.87 -3.45 -1.78
N THR A 39 -2.85 -3.79 -0.94
CA THR A 39 -3.92 -4.74 -1.27
C THR A 39 -4.90 -4.18 -2.30
N ILE A 40 -5.25 -2.90 -2.18
CA ILE A 40 -6.12 -2.23 -3.16
C ILE A 40 -5.36 -1.97 -4.47
N LEU A 41 -4.13 -1.48 -4.35
CA LEU A 41 -3.24 -1.12 -5.45
C LEU A 41 -2.34 -2.31 -5.85
N ASP A 42 -2.96 -3.46 -6.05
CA ASP A 42 -2.39 -4.80 -6.28
C ASP A 42 -1.41 -4.96 -7.47
N LYS A 43 -1.29 -3.93 -8.32
CA LYS A 43 -0.35 -3.87 -9.46
C LYS A 43 0.86 -2.97 -9.21
N SER A 44 1.00 -2.42 -8.02
CA SER A 44 2.06 -1.47 -7.68
C SER A 44 3.33 -2.19 -7.28
N TYR A 45 4.47 -1.58 -7.60
CA TYR A 45 5.73 -2.00 -7.00
C TYR A 45 5.73 -1.64 -5.51
N ILE A 46 6.29 -2.53 -4.70
CA ILE A 46 6.33 -2.40 -3.25
C ILE A 46 7.81 -2.41 -2.82
N LEU A 47 8.20 -1.45 -2.00
CA LEU A 47 9.52 -1.37 -1.39
C LEU A 47 9.38 -1.32 0.13
N ILE A 48 10.08 -2.21 0.81
CA ILE A 48 10.08 -2.33 2.27
C ILE A 48 11.50 -2.08 2.77
N ASP A 49 11.67 -1.06 3.60
CA ASP A 49 12.91 -0.78 4.29
C ASP A 49 13.10 -1.76 5.46
N THR A 50 14.05 -2.69 5.36
CA THR A 50 14.33 -3.63 6.45
C THR A 50 15.45 -3.16 7.38
N ILE A 51 16.08 -2.02 7.09
CA ILE A 51 17.17 -1.46 7.90
C ILE A 51 16.57 -0.57 9.00
N GLY A 52 15.58 0.25 8.64
CA GLY A 52 14.93 1.20 9.53
C GLY A 52 13.71 0.67 10.29
N GLU A 53 13.32 -0.60 10.11
CA GLU A 53 12.08 -1.17 10.64
C GLU A 53 12.32 -2.38 11.56
N SER A 54 11.35 -2.66 12.43
CA SER A 54 11.42 -3.82 13.32
C SER A 54 11.21 -5.14 12.58
N SER A 55 11.91 -6.19 13.01
CA SER A 55 11.76 -7.53 12.46
C SER A 55 10.32 -8.06 12.55
N GLU A 56 9.57 -7.67 13.59
CA GLU A 56 8.15 -7.98 13.73
C GLU A 56 7.32 -7.38 12.59
N ASN A 57 7.51 -6.09 12.28
CA ASN A 57 6.80 -5.43 11.19
C ASN A 57 7.12 -6.07 9.84
N ILE A 58 8.39 -6.35 9.58
CA ILE A 58 8.84 -6.99 8.34
C ILE A 58 8.21 -8.38 8.19
N ARG A 59 8.30 -9.21 9.23
CA ARG A 59 7.72 -10.55 9.24
C ARG A 59 6.20 -10.51 9.05
N TRP A 60 5.52 -9.60 9.75
CA TRP A 60 4.07 -9.44 9.63
C TRP A 60 3.65 -9.03 8.21
N LEU A 61 4.33 -8.04 7.63
CA LEU A 61 4.08 -7.59 6.27
C LEU A 61 4.36 -8.69 5.25
N TYR A 62 5.49 -9.38 5.36
CA TYR A 62 5.86 -10.49 4.48
C TYR A 62 4.74 -11.53 4.36
N TYR A 63 4.28 -12.09 5.50
CA TYR A 63 3.26 -13.13 5.48
C TYR A 63 1.92 -12.63 4.92
N ARG A 64 1.56 -11.38 5.22
CA ARG A 64 0.30 -10.77 4.76
C ARG A 64 0.34 -10.43 3.26
N LEU A 65 1.48 -9.99 2.73
CA LEU A 65 1.65 -9.76 1.29
C LEU A 65 1.73 -11.07 0.51
N ALA A 66 2.41 -12.09 1.07
CA ALA A 66 2.49 -13.43 0.49
C ALA A 66 1.11 -14.09 0.34
N ALA A 67 0.28 -14.04 1.39
CA ALA A 67 -1.09 -14.56 1.35
C ALA A 67 -1.97 -13.89 0.28
N ARG A 68 -1.59 -12.69 -0.20
CA ARG A 68 -2.30 -11.93 -1.25
C ARG A 68 -1.63 -12.03 -2.63
N GLY A 69 -0.56 -12.83 -2.77
CA GLY A 69 0.18 -12.98 -4.02
C GLY A 69 0.98 -11.73 -4.43
N LEU A 70 1.22 -10.79 -3.50
CA LEU A 70 1.86 -9.51 -3.80
C LEU A 70 3.40 -9.57 -3.79
N MET A 71 3.98 -10.68 -3.29
CA MET A 71 5.44 -10.84 -3.17
C MET A 71 6.19 -10.71 -4.50
N ARG A 72 5.54 -10.99 -5.63
CA ARG A 72 6.11 -10.83 -6.97
C ARG A 72 6.39 -9.36 -7.33
N LEU A 73 5.87 -8.39 -6.59
CA LEU A 73 6.11 -6.96 -6.77
C LEU A 73 6.83 -6.34 -5.57
N THR A 74 7.20 -7.15 -4.56
CA THR A 74 7.83 -6.70 -3.32
C THR A 74 9.35 -6.78 -3.39
N TYR A 75 9.97 -5.67 -3.02
CA TYR A 75 11.41 -5.48 -2.93
C TYR A 75 11.79 -5.10 -1.49
N PHE A 76 12.96 -5.51 -1.04
CA PHE A 76 13.44 -5.29 0.32
C PHE A 76 14.77 -4.54 0.30
N ILE A 77 14.84 -3.41 0.99
CA ILE A 77 16.11 -2.70 1.16
C ILE A 77 16.93 -3.47 2.18
N ALA A 78 18.13 -3.89 1.80
CA ALA A 78 19.02 -4.63 2.67
C ALA A 78 20.46 -4.08 2.55
N PRO A 79 21.31 -4.26 3.56
CA PRO A 79 22.73 -3.95 3.44
C PRO A 79 23.42 -4.83 2.37
N GLU A 80 24.50 -4.34 1.76
CA GLU A 80 25.18 -5.03 0.64
C GLU A 80 25.75 -6.41 1.00
N ASN A 81 26.21 -6.60 2.24
CA ASN A 81 26.70 -7.90 2.71
C ASN A 81 25.61 -9.00 2.68
N ASN A 82 24.32 -8.64 2.68
CA ASN A 82 23.24 -9.61 2.53
C ASN A 82 23.09 -10.13 1.09
N ALA A 83 23.66 -9.45 0.09
CA ALA A 83 23.62 -9.90 -1.31
C ALA A 83 24.40 -11.21 -1.52
N GLU A 84 25.42 -11.47 -0.70
CA GLU A 84 26.22 -12.69 -0.78
C GLU A 84 25.49 -13.91 -0.21
N ASN A 85 24.51 -13.70 0.68
CA ASN A 85 23.75 -14.77 1.30
C ASN A 85 22.80 -15.44 0.29
N GLY A 86 23.08 -16.69 -0.06
CA GLY A 86 22.31 -17.46 -1.04
C GLY A 86 20.81 -17.59 -0.73
N PHE A 87 20.43 -17.66 0.54
CA PHE A 87 19.02 -17.72 0.94
C PHE A 87 18.34 -16.37 0.76
N LEU A 88 19.03 -15.27 1.06
CA LEU A 88 18.43 -13.94 0.91
C LEU A 88 18.24 -13.52 -0.55
N LYS A 89 18.93 -14.16 -1.50
CA LYS A 89 18.73 -13.96 -2.95
C LYS A 89 17.34 -14.32 -3.45
N PHE A 90 16.60 -15.18 -2.73
CA PHE A 90 15.20 -15.47 -3.05
C PHE A 90 14.29 -14.26 -2.83
N PHE A 91 14.73 -13.32 -2.00
CA PHE A 91 14.07 -12.04 -1.79
C PHE A 91 14.65 -11.05 -2.80
N ARG A 92 13.79 -10.20 -3.37
CA ARG A 92 14.23 -9.17 -4.32
C ARG A 92 14.90 -8.03 -3.57
N LEU A 93 16.17 -8.22 -3.24
CA LEU A 93 16.94 -7.25 -2.46
C LEU A 93 17.27 -6.01 -3.31
N VAL A 94 17.23 -4.86 -2.65
CA VAL A 94 17.73 -3.58 -3.12
C VAL A 94 18.86 -3.22 -2.19
N THR A 95 20.10 -3.46 -2.63
CA THR A 95 21.28 -3.25 -1.79
C THR A 95 22.10 -2.05 -2.22
N THR A 96 21.95 -1.60 -3.46
CA THR A 96 22.67 -0.43 -4.00
C THR A 96 21.73 0.68 -4.46
N LEU A 97 22.27 1.90 -4.57
CA LEU A 97 21.55 3.02 -5.20
C LEU A 97 21.19 2.74 -6.66
N LYS A 98 21.99 1.92 -7.36
CA LYS A 98 21.73 1.50 -8.75
C LYS A 98 20.46 0.64 -8.82
N ASP A 99 20.31 -0.33 -7.91
CA ASP A 99 19.12 -1.18 -7.83
C ASP A 99 17.88 -0.35 -7.51
N LEU A 100 18.01 0.60 -6.58
CA LEU A 100 16.93 1.49 -6.21
C LEU A 100 16.50 2.36 -7.38
N LYS A 101 17.45 2.94 -8.13
CA LYS A 101 17.17 3.72 -9.34
C LYS A 101 16.44 2.87 -10.39
N GLN A 102 16.90 1.65 -10.64
CA GLN A 102 16.25 0.73 -11.58
C GLN A 102 14.81 0.37 -11.15
N LEU A 103 14.58 0.14 -9.85
CA LEU A 103 13.23 -0.11 -9.34
C LEU A 103 12.33 1.11 -9.57
N CYS A 104 12.79 2.31 -9.25
CA CYS A 104 12.05 3.55 -9.49
C CYS A 104 11.74 3.77 -10.98
N GLU A 105 12.63 3.37 -11.90
CA GLU A 105 12.41 3.43 -13.35
C GLU A 105 11.42 2.37 -13.85
N ARG A 106 11.42 1.16 -13.28
CA ARG A 106 10.41 0.13 -13.59
C ARG A 106 9.02 0.58 -13.12
N ALA A 107 8.94 1.13 -11.91
CA ALA A 107 7.70 1.59 -11.33
C ALA A 107 7.04 2.75 -12.09
N SER A 108 7.80 3.57 -12.82
CA SER A 108 7.25 4.68 -13.63
C SER A 108 6.72 4.27 -14.99
N LYS A 109 7.17 3.15 -15.56
CA LYS A 109 6.69 2.69 -16.87
C LYS A 109 5.22 2.23 -16.83
N HIS A 110 4.73 1.84 -15.65
CA HIS A 110 3.30 1.65 -15.41
C HIS A 110 2.64 3.02 -15.16
N ARG A 111 2.27 3.72 -16.26
CA ARG A 111 1.45 4.93 -16.20
C ARG A 111 0.00 4.57 -15.92
N ALA A 112 -0.62 5.23 -14.94
CA ALA A 112 -2.06 5.40 -14.90
C ALA A 112 -2.41 6.58 -15.84
N ASN A 113 -3.51 6.48 -16.58
CA ASN A 113 -3.84 7.42 -17.66
C ASN A 113 -4.32 8.79 -17.19
N GLU A 114 -4.47 9.01 -15.89
CA GLU A 114 -4.68 10.31 -15.27
C GLU A 114 -3.95 10.18 -13.92
N ASN A 115 -3.19 11.20 -13.48
CA ASN A 115 -2.42 11.15 -12.24
C ASN A 115 -3.20 11.88 -11.12
N PRO A 116 -4.04 11.18 -10.32
CA PRO A 116 -4.43 11.72 -9.04
C PRO A 116 -3.18 11.88 -8.16
N CYS A 117 -2.79 13.12 -7.87
CA CYS A 117 -1.62 13.41 -7.04
C CYS A 117 -1.77 12.93 -5.58
N VAL A 118 -2.96 12.51 -5.15
CA VAL A 118 -3.28 12.15 -3.76
C VAL A 118 -3.65 10.68 -3.66
N LEU A 119 -3.05 9.98 -2.67
CA LEU A 119 -3.28 8.54 -2.41
C LEU A 119 -4.77 8.18 -2.38
N LYS A 120 -5.59 9.01 -1.71
CA LYS A 120 -7.05 8.84 -1.62
C LYS A 120 -7.69 8.68 -2.99
N ASP A 121 -7.33 9.54 -3.94
CA ASP A 121 -7.96 9.59 -5.25
C ASP A 121 -7.52 8.38 -6.10
N VAL A 122 -6.24 7.99 -6.00
CA VAL A 122 -5.72 6.76 -6.62
C VAL A 122 -6.43 5.52 -6.05
N LEU A 123 -6.63 5.46 -4.73
CA LEU A 123 -7.38 4.39 -4.09
C LEU A 123 -8.84 4.38 -4.57
N TYR A 124 -9.50 5.53 -4.61
CA TYR A 124 -10.88 5.65 -5.07
C TYR A 124 -11.05 5.19 -6.52
N GLN A 125 -10.18 5.67 -7.42
CA GLN A 125 -10.17 5.25 -8.82
C GLN A 125 -9.93 3.75 -8.95
N ARG A 126 -9.02 3.17 -8.15
CA ARG A 126 -8.83 1.72 -8.18
C ARG A 126 -10.06 0.97 -7.68
N LEU A 127 -10.73 1.47 -6.64
CA LEU A 127 -11.94 0.86 -6.09
C LEU A 127 -13.11 0.90 -7.07
N SER A 128 -13.31 2.00 -7.81
CA SER A 128 -14.37 2.11 -8.82
C SER A 128 -14.20 1.11 -9.97
N THR A 129 -12.98 0.66 -10.26
CA THR A 129 -12.75 -0.44 -11.22
C THR A 129 -13.06 -1.84 -10.67
N ARG A 130 -13.18 -1.99 -9.34
CA ARG A 130 -13.32 -3.31 -8.67
C ARG A 130 -14.70 -3.53 -8.04
N LEU A 131 -15.41 -2.46 -7.75
CA LEU A 131 -16.72 -2.43 -7.09
C LEU A 131 -17.70 -1.67 -7.97
N SER A 132 -18.98 -2.06 -7.91
CA SER A 132 -20.05 -1.23 -8.46
C SER A 132 -20.27 0.02 -7.60
N ASP A 133 -20.91 1.03 -8.17
CA ASP A 133 -21.22 2.29 -7.47
C ASP A 133 -22.02 2.06 -6.18
N ASP A 134 -22.96 1.11 -6.19
CA ASP A 134 -23.73 0.73 -5.00
C ASP A 134 -22.85 0.15 -3.87
N HIS A 135 -21.86 -0.67 -4.21
CA HIS A 135 -20.91 -1.22 -3.24
C HIS A 135 -19.92 -0.16 -2.74
N LEU A 136 -19.49 0.75 -3.62
CA LEU A 136 -18.61 1.86 -3.28
C LEU A 136 -19.32 2.86 -2.34
N ASN A 137 -20.55 3.23 -2.66
CA ASN A 137 -21.38 4.10 -1.82
C ASN A 137 -21.65 3.47 -0.44
N PHE A 138 -21.86 2.15 -0.40
CA PHE A 138 -21.97 1.43 0.87
C PHE A 138 -20.68 1.49 1.69
N LEU A 139 -19.51 1.21 1.08
CA LEU A 139 -18.20 1.29 1.73
C LEU A 139 -17.97 2.66 2.39
N LEU A 140 -18.35 3.75 1.72
CA LEU A 140 -18.14 5.11 2.24
C LEU A 140 -19.09 5.50 3.37
N LYS A 141 -20.24 4.82 3.52
CA LYS A 141 -21.28 5.14 4.50
C LYS A 141 -21.26 4.25 5.73
N ILE A 142 -20.58 3.10 5.66
CA ILE A 142 -20.62 2.07 6.72
C ILE A 142 -19.87 2.49 7.98
N TYR A 143 -18.91 3.40 7.89
CA TYR A 143 -18.17 3.89 9.04
C TYR A 143 -18.33 5.39 9.17
N ASP A 144 -18.76 5.83 10.33
CA ASP A 144 -18.86 7.24 10.66
C ASP A 144 -17.62 7.69 11.42
N LYS A 145 -16.87 8.60 10.81
CA LYS A 145 -15.65 9.17 11.39
C LYS A 145 -15.93 10.00 12.65
N SER A 146 -17.06 10.69 12.71
CA SER A 146 -17.41 11.59 13.83
C SER A 146 -17.73 10.82 15.11
N THR A 147 -18.49 9.72 14.99
CA THR A 147 -18.85 8.85 16.12
C THR A 147 -17.87 7.69 16.31
N SER A 148 -16.95 7.49 15.36
CA SER A 148 -16.06 6.32 15.28
C SER A 148 -16.79 4.97 15.26
N GLN A 149 -18.06 4.95 14.85
CA GLN A 149 -18.92 3.77 14.89
C GLN A 149 -19.18 3.15 13.51
N CYS A 150 -19.35 1.83 13.50
CA CYS A 150 -19.82 1.07 12.35
C CYS A 150 -21.36 1.11 12.29
N ARG A 151 -21.92 1.57 11.17
CA ARG A 151 -23.35 1.79 10.95
C ARG A 151 -24.01 0.61 10.20
N ILE A 152 -23.72 -0.62 10.62
CA ILE A 152 -24.40 -1.81 10.10
C ILE A 152 -25.67 -2.06 10.91
N LYS A 153 -26.82 -2.05 10.25
CA LYS A 153 -28.14 -2.10 10.90
C LYS A 153 -28.84 -3.44 10.77
N ASN A 154 -28.56 -4.21 9.71
CA ASN A 154 -29.31 -5.43 9.41
C ASN A 154 -28.46 -6.53 8.76
N LYS A 155 -29.04 -7.73 8.65
CA LYS A 155 -28.38 -8.92 8.07
C LYS A 155 -27.95 -8.71 6.61
N TYR A 156 -28.70 -7.94 5.84
CA TYR A 156 -28.36 -7.64 4.45
C TYR A 156 -27.06 -6.82 4.37
N GLU A 157 -26.91 -5.80 5.21
CA GLU A 157 -25.69 -4.99 5.28
C GLU A 157 -24.48 -5.77 5.83
N ILE A 158 -24.69 -6.72 6.74
CA ILE A 158 -23.63 -7.66 7.18
C ILE A 158 -23.11 -8.45 5.98
N ASN A 159 -24.01 -9.01 5.18
CA ASN A 159 -23.63 -9.79 3.99
C ASN A 159 -22.95 -8.91 2.94
N LYS A 160 -23.45 -7.68 2.72
CA LYS A 160 -22.84 -6.71 1.81
C LYS A 160 -21.44 -6.30 2.26
N ASN A 161 -21.23 -6.09 3.56
CA ASN A 161 -19.92 -5.83 4.14
C ASN A 161 -18.95 -7.01 3.95
N TYR A 162 -19.42 -8.24 4.21
CA TYR A 162 -18.62 -9.43 3.97
C TYR A 162 -18.23 -9.57 2.50
N TYR A 163 -19.17 -9.32 1.58
CA TYR A 163 -18.94 -9.33 0.14
C TYR A 163 -17.86 -8.31 -0.25
N VAL A 164 -18.01 -7.03 0.13
CA VAL A 164 -17.04 -5.98 -0.22
C VAL A 164 -15.66 -6.32 0.33
N ARG A 165 -15.57 -6.73 1.60
CA ARG A 165 -14.30 -7.10 2.24
C ARG A 165 -13.60 -8.23 1.47
N SER A 166 -14.35 -9.27 1.11
CA SER A 166 -13.84 -10.43 0.37
C SER A 166 -13.42 -10.04 -1.06
N ARG A 167 -14.23 -9.23 -1.75
CA ARG A 167 -13.96 -8.74 -3.11
C ARG A 167 -12.68 -7.89 -3.19
N LEU A 168 -12.38 -7.17 -2.11
CA LEU A 168 -11.18 -6.35 -1.97
C LEU A 168 -9.98 -7.12 -1.38
N ALA A 169 -10.13 -8.39 -1.02
CA ALA A 169 -9.10 -9.20 -0.35
C ALA A 169 -8.59 -8.60 0.97
N LEU A 170 -9.47 -7.91 1.70
CA LEU A 170 -9.19 -7.38 3.04
C LEU A 170 -9.39 -8.49 4.08
N GLY A 171 -8.44 -8.64 5.00
CA GLY A 171 -8.38 -9.77 5.91
C GLY A 171 -9.37 -9.71 7.07
N ASN A 172 -9.75 -8.51 7.52
CA ASN A 172 -10.63 -8.34 8.67
C ASN A 172 -11.32 -6.95 8.67
N GLY A 173 -12.14 -6.70 9.69
CA GLY A 173 -12.82 -5.41 9.85
C GLY A 173 -11.89 -4.22 10.12
N LEU A 174 -10.70 -4.45 10.70
CA LEU A 174 -9.72 -3.38 10.92
C LEU A 174 -9.13 -2.89 9.61
N GLU A 175 -8.83 -3.79 8.68
CA GLU A 175 -8.37 -3.43 7.33
C GLU A 175 -9.45 -2.66 6.55
N MET A 176 -10.72 -3.07 6.67
CA MET A 176 -11.85 -2.34 6.10
C MET A 176 -11.99 -0.94 6.69
N LYS A 177 -11.92 -0.82 8.02
CA LYS A 177 -11.93 0.47 8.73
C LYS A 177 -10.77 1.36 8.25
N GLN A 178 -9.57 0.80 8.15
CA GLN A 178 -8.40 1.55 7.68
C GLN A 178 -8.58 2.04 6.24
N LEU A 179 -9.16 1.23 5.35
CA LEU A 179 -9.48 1.67 3.99
C LEU A 179 -10.43 2.87 4.01
N ILE A 180 -11.48 2.81 4.81
CA ILE A 180 -12.45 3.91 4.91
C ILE A 180 -11.77 5.16 5.46
N LEU A 181 -10.89 5.02 6.45
CA LEU A 181 -10.09 6.13 6.99
C LEU A 181 -9.19 6.76 5.92
N LEU A 182 -8.51 5.96 5.09
CA LEU A 182 -7.69 6.43 3.96
C LEU A 182 -8.50 7.18 2.90
N LEU A 183 -9.78 6.82 2.73
CA LEU A 183 -10.70 7.51 1.80
C LEU A 183 -11.35 8.75 2.42
N SER A 184 -11.39 8.83 3.76
CA SER A 184 -12.05 9.89 4.53
C SER A 184 -11.07 10.92 5.11
N SER A 185 -9.76 10.71 4.96
CA SER A 185 -8.75 11.72 5.23
C SER A 185 -8.87 12.82 4.18
N GLN A 186 -9.05 14.07 4.63
CA GLN A 186 -8.81 15.22 3.78
C GLN A 186 -7.33 15.21 3.41
N SER A 187 -7.03 15.49 2.15
CA SER A 187 -5.68 15.69 1.65
C SER A 187 -4.95 16.73 2.50
N LEU A 188 -4.08 16.30 3.42
CA LEU A 188 -3.00 17.16 3.88
C LEU A 188 -2.12 17.39 2.66
N ARG A 189 -2.21 18.61 2.14
CA ARG A 189 -1.49 19.10 0.96
C ARG A 189 -0.03 18.68 1.06
N CYS A 190 0.51 18.10 -0.01
CA CYS A 190 1.95 18.04 -0.21
C CYS A 190 2.46 19.48 -0.29
N SER A 191 3.18 19.91 0.73
CA SER A 191 4.13 21.03 0.65
C SER A 191 5.46 20.52 0.13
#